data_AF-A0A4P6L2E9-F1
#
_entry.id   AF-A0A4P6L2E9-F1
#
_cell.length_a   1.000
_cell.length_b   1.000
_cell.length_c   1.000
_cell.angle_alpha   90.00
_cell.angle_beta   90.00
_cell.angle_gamma   90.00
#
_symmetry.space_group_name_H-M   'P 1'
#
loop_
_entity.id
_entity.type
_entity.pdbx_description
1 polymer ?
#
loop_
_entity_poly.entity_id
_entity_poly.type
_entity_poly.pdbx_seq_one_letter_code
_entity_poly.pdbx_strand_id
1 'polypeptide(L)'
;MAIDHTDPIYLAPATGAQQPELMLSAVLHLMSHYTADGKGCVKLASVIERHLKALAGLPGLSPVLAATCQQLSEQWAAVVERSLPPPQKKDDGFLARLMTRGRAPQVA
;
A
#
# COMPACT_ATOMS: atom_id res chain seq x y z
N MET A 1 -24.18 -3.55 23.00
CA MET A 1 -24.67 -3.02 21.71
C MET A 1 -23.51 -3.13 20.73
N ALA A 2 -23.60 -4.08 19.80
CA ALA A 2 -22.60 -4.28 18.76
C ALA A 2 -22.76 -3.15 17.73
N ILE A 3 -21.69 -2.40 17.51
CA ILE A 3 -21.61 -1.43 16.42
C ILE A 3 -21.48 -2.21 15.11
N ASP A 4 -22.62 -2.56 14.54
CA ASP A 4 -22.75 -3.05 13.18
C ASP A 4 -22.43 -1.90 12.22
N HIS A 5 -21.14 -1.71 11.90
CA HIS A 5 -20.69 -0.90 10.78
C HIS A 5 -20.85 -1.73 9.49
N THR A 6 -22.09 -2.02 9.12
CA THR A 6 -22.39 -2.50 7.77
C THR A 6 -22.42 -1.29 6.85
N ASP A 7 -21.25 -0.91 6.33
CA ASP A 7 -21.10 0.16 5.34
C ASP A 7 -21.87 -0.20 4.06
N PRO A 8 -22.89 0.59 3.66
CA PRO A 8 -23.71 0.30 2.48
C PRO A 8 -22.97 0.52 1.15
N ILE A 9 -21.68 0.90 1.19
CA ILE A 9 -20.84 1.10 0.00
C ILE A 9 -20.55 -0.24 -0.71
N TYR A 10 -20.60 -1.37 0.00
CA TYR A 10 -20.23 -2.68 -0.56
C TYR A 10 -21.37 -3.37 -1.35
N LEU A 11 -22.58 -2.81 -1.34
CA LEU A 11 -23.78 -3.41 -1.95
C LEU A 11 -24.11 -2.90 -3.36
N ALA A 12 -23.21 -2.16 -4.01
CA ALA A 12 -23.43 -1.73 -5.39
C ALA A 12 -23.47 -2.95 -6.34
N PRO A 13 -24.54 -3.15 -7.13
CA PRO A 13 -24.66 -4.28 -8.02
C PRO A 13 -23.55 -4.21 -9.09
N ALA A 14 -22.84 -5.32 -9.25
CA ALA A 14 -21.88 -5.55 -10.32
C ALA A 14 -22.59 -5.53 -11.68
N THR A 15 -22.80 -4.33 -12.22
CA THR A 15 -23.40 -4.14 -13.55
C THR A 15 -22.50 -3.24 -14.39
N GLY A 16 -21.47 -3.85 -14.98
CA GLY A 16 -21.02 -3.59 -16.35
C GLY A 16 -20.46 -2.22 -16.75
N ALA A 17 -20.51 -1.20 -15.90
CA ALA A 17 -19.90 0.10 -16.17
C ALA A 17 -18.75 0.30 -15.19
N GLN A 18 -17.53 0.36 -15.71
CA GLN A 18 -16.41 0.92 -14.98
C GLN A 18 -16.87 2.32 -14.52
N GLN A 19 -17.20 2.50 -13.24
CA GLN A 19 -17.61 3.79 -12.69
C GLN A 19 -16.37 4.43 -12.06
N PRO A 20 -15.55 5.14 -12.86
CA PRO A 20 -14.32 5.74 -12.36
C PRO A 20 -14.60 6.75 -11.24
N GLU A 21 -15.77 7.39 -11.24
CA GLU A 21 -16.14 8.37 -10.21
C GLU A 21 -16.33 7.76 -8.83
N LEU A 22 -16.94 6.58 -8.73
CA LEU A 22 -17.05 5.86 -7.44
C LEU A 22 -15.68 5.38 -6.94
N MET A 23 -14.81 4.93 -7.85
CA MET A 23 -13.46 4.52 -7.46
C MET A 23 -12.62 5.72 -7.02
N LEU A 24 -12.73 6.87 -7.71
CA LEU A 24 -12.07 8.12 -7.32
C LEU A 24 -12.56 8.61 -5.95
N SER A 25 -13.87 8.58 -5.70
CA SER A 25 -14.41 9.00 -4.40
C SER A 25 -13.95 8.08 -3.27
N ALA A 26 -13.91 6.77 -3.49
CA ALA A 26 -13.37 5.79 -2.53
C ALA A 26 -11.88 6.02 -2.24
N VAL A 27 -11.07 6.30 -3.27
CA VAL A 27 -9.64 6.60 -3.10
C VAL A 27 -9.45 7.89 -2.30
N LEU A 28 -10.18 8.96 -2.62
CA LEU A 28 -10.12 10.22 -1.88
C LEU A 28 -10.54 10.04 -0.42
N HIS A 29 -11.55 9.20 -0.16
CA HIS A 29 -11.97 8.87 1.19
C HIS A 29 -10.87 8.12 1.95
N LEU A 30 -10.22 7.13 1.33
CA LEU A 30 -9.07 6.44 1.91
C LEU A 30 -7.90 7.39 2.20
N MET A 31 -7.63 8.34 1.31
CA MET A 31 -6.59 9.37 1.52
C MET A 31 -6.92 10.25 2.73
N SER A 32 -8.18 10.69 2.85
CA SER A 32 -8.65 11.47 4.00
C SER A 32 -8.51 10.69 5.31
N HIS A 33 -8.95 9.42 5.31
CA HIS A 33 -8.79 8.53 6.44
C HIS A 33 -7.32 8.34 6.83
N TYR A 34 -6.43 8.15 5.86
CA TYR A 34 -4.99 8.05 6.10
C TYR A 34 -4.42 9.30 6.79
N THR A 35 -4.83 10.49 6.35
CA THR A 35 -4.39 11.75 6.98
C THR A 35 -5.00 11.99 8.36
N ALA A 36 -6.23 11.52 8.61
CA ALA A 36 -6.95 11.71 9.86
C ALA A 36 -6.48 10.76 10.97
N ASP A 37 -6.16 9.50 10.64
CA ASP A 37 -5.75 8.49 11.62
C ASP A 37 -4.36 8.78 12.23
N GLY A 38 -3.53 9.60 11.55
CA GLY A 38 -2.24 10.11 12.04
C GLY A 38 -1.15 9.06 12.25
N LYS A 39 -1.52 7.77 12.29
CA LYS A 39 -0.63 6.61 12.29
C LYS A 39 -0.44 6.19 10.85
N GLY A 40 0.66 6.62 10.23
CA GLY A 40 1.05 6.29 8.85
C GLY A 40 1.14 4.78 8.61
N CYS A 41 -0.01 4.16 8.38
CA CYS A 41 -0.14 2.73 8.15
C CYS A 41 0.33 2.42 6.74
N VAL A 42 1.52 1.82 6.63
CA VAL A 42 2.14 1.48 5.33
C VAL A 42 1.17 0.74 4.42
N LYS A 43 0.36 -0.17 4.98
CA LYS A 43 -0.64 -0.94 4.23
C LYS A 43 -1.69 -0.06 3.57
N LEU A 44 -2.20 0.97 4.26
CA LEU A 44 -3.17 1.90 3.67
C LEU A 44 -2.53 2.72 2.56
N ALA A 45 -1.30 3.22 2.77
CA ALA A 45 -0.56 3.93 1.74
C ALA A 45 -0.31 3.06 0.49
N SER A 46 0.01 1.77 0.66
CA SER A 46 0.19 0.82 -0.45
C SER A 46 -1.11 0.53 -1.20
N VAL A 47 -2.23 0.45 -0.49
CA VAL A 47 -3.56 0.23 -1.09
C VAL A 47 -3.96 1.44 -1.93
N ILE A 48 -3.73 2.66 -1.44
CA ILE A 48 -3.99 3.91 -2.17
C ILE A 48 -3.17 3.96 -3.47
N GLU A 49 -1.85 3.70 -3.40
CA GLU A 49 -0.97 3.66 -4.58
C GLU A 49 -1.47 2.67 -5.63
N ARG A 50 -1.78 1.43 -5.23
CA ARG A 50 -2.21 0.38 -6.15
C ARG A 50 -3.55 0.71 -6.82
N HIS A 51 -4.49 1.32 -6.11
CA HIS A 51 -5.77 1.74 -6.68
C HIS A 51 -5.63 2.89 -7.68
N LEU A 52 -4.80 3.89 -7.37
CA LEU A 52 -4.49 4.98 -8.29
C LEU A 52 -3.83 4.48 -9.57
N LYS A 53 -2.88 3.54 -9.44
CA LYS A 53 -2.20 2.93 -10.58
C LYS A 53 -3.14 2.11 -11.47
N ALA A 54 -4.08 1.38 -10.86
CA ALA A 54 -5.11 0.64 -11.59
C ALA A 54 -6.06 1.60 -12.32
N LEU A 55 -6.45 2.72 -11.68
CA LEU A 55 -7.31 3.74 -12.28
C LEU A 55 -6.66 4.43 -13.48
N ALA A 56 -5.36 4.72 -13.41
CA ALA A 56 -4.61 5.32 -14.51
C ALA A 56 -4.58 4.43 -15.77
N GLY A 57 -4.70 3.11 -15.60
CA GLY A 57 -4.72 2.14 -16.70
C GLY A 57 -6.10 1.86 -17.30
N LEU A 58 -7.17 2.49 -16.80
CA LEU A 58 -8.53 2.22 -17.27
C LEU A 58 -8.81 2.83 -18.65
N PRO A 59 -9.23 2.02 -19.64
CA PRO A 59 -9.65 2.52 -20.95
C PRO A 59 -11.01 3.22 -20.81
N GLY A 60 -11.06 4.52 -21.13
CA GLY A 60 -12.27 5.34 -21.05
C GLY A 60 -12.22 6.47 -20.01
N LEU A 61 -11.15 6.54 -19.21
CA LEU A 61 -10.89 7.68 -18.34
C LEU A 61 -10.37 8.88 -19.17
N SER A 62 -10.76 10.11 -18.81
CA SER A 62 -10.19 11.31 -19.43
C SER A 62 -8.66 11.30 -19.32
N PRO A 63 -7.91 11.66 -20.37
CA PRO A 63 -6.44 11.62 -20.36
C PRO A 63 -5.85 12.50 -19.24
N VAL A 64 -6.54 13.58 -18.86
CA VAL A 64 -6.14 14.42 -17.73
C VAL A 64 -6.29 13.68 -16.41
N LEU A 65 -7.39 12.96 -16.21
CA LEU A 65 -7.63 12.15 -15.01
C LEU A 65 -6.69 10.95 -14.92
N ALA A 66 -6.35 10.34 -16.05
CA ALA A 66 -5.36 9.26 -16.10
C ALA A 66 -3.97 9.78 -15.69
N ALA A 67 -3.56 10.93 -16.24
CA ALA A 67 -2.29 11.57 -15.88
C ALA A 67 -2.25 11.99 -14.40
N THR A 68 -3.34 12.54 -13.85
CA THR A 68 -3.37 12.90 -12.43
C THR A 68 -3.37 11.67 -11.53
N CYS A 69 -4.08 10.59 -11.88
CA CYS A 69 -4.03 9.33 -11.12
C CYS A 69 -2.62 8.73 -11.13
N GLN A 70 -1.93 8.78 -12.28
CA GLN A 70 -0.54 8.35 -12.38
C GLN A 70 0.37 9.20 -11.49
N GLN A 71 0.29 10.53 -11.59
CA GLN A 71 1.10 11.43 -10.77
C GLN A 71 0.84 11.22 -9.27
N LEU A 72 -0.42 11.07 -8.87
CA LEU A 72 -0.76 10.75 -7.48
C LEU A 72 -0.15 9.40 -7.06
N SER A 73 -0.19 8.37 -7.91
CA SER A 73 0.39 7.06 -7.60
C SER A 73 1.89 7.16 -7.29
N GLU A 74 2.63 7.99 -8.03
CA GLU A 74 4.06 8.24 -7.80
C GLU A 74 4.31 8.97 -6.47
N GLN A 75 3.47 9.96 -6.14
CA GLN A 75 3.55 10.66 -4.86
C GLN A 75 3.28 9.72 -3.68
N TRP A 76 2.30 8.82 -3.81
CA TRP A 76 1.98 7.84 -2.79
C TRP A 76 3.04 6.74 -2.68
N ALA A 77 3.70 6.36 -3.77
CA ALA A 77 4.85 5.46 -3.73
C ALA A 77 5.97 6.03 -2.83
N ALA A 78 6.28 7.33 -2.96
CA ALA A 78 7.25 7.99 -2.08
C ALA A 78 6.80 8.03 -0.61
N VAL A 79 5.49 8.13 -0.34
CA VAL A 79 4.94 8.04 1.03
C VAL A 79 5.10 6.63 1.58
N VAL A 80 4.79 5.60 0.78
CA VAL A 80 4.98 4.19 1.17
C VAL A 80 6.45 3.91 1.49
N GLU A 81 7.38 4.37 0.65
CA GLU A 81 8.81 4.22 0.88
C GLU A 81 9.29 4.89 2.17
N ARG A 82 8.77 6.08 2.49
CA ARG A 82 9.07 6.78 3.74
C ARG A 82 8.45 6.11 4.96
N SER A 83 7.29 5.48 4.80
CA SER A 83 6.59 4.79 5.88
C SER A 83 7.11 3.36 6.10
N LEU A 84 7.83 2.78 5.13
CA LEU A 84 8.49 1.48 5.31
C LEU A 84 9.46 1.55 6.49
N PRO A 85 9.29 0.72 7.53
CA PRO A 85 10.24 0.68 8.63
C PRO A 85 11.62 0.26 8.08
N PRO A 86 12.72 0.85 8.58
CA PRO A 86 14.05 0.46 8.16
C PRO A 86 14.20 -1.06 8.33
N PRO A 87 14.82 -1.76 7.36
CA PRO A 87 15.00 -3.19 7.45
C PRO A 87 15.71 -3.48 8.77
N GLN A 88 14.99 -4.14 9.70
CA GLN A 88 15.57 -4.53 10.96
C GLN A 88 16.75 -5.45 10.60
N LYS A 89 17.97 -4.97 10.82
CA LYS A 89 19.21 -5.77 10.81
C LYS A 89 19.11 -6.83 11.91
N LYS A 90 18.27 -7.82 11.71
CA LYS A 90 18.19 -9.06 12.47
C LYS A 90 18.75 -10.12 11.55
N ASP A 91 20.08 -10.22 11.46
CA ASP A 91 20.76 -11.50 11.20
C ASP A 91 22.29 -11.44 11.25
N ASP A 92 22.91 -10.27 11.45
CA ASP A 92 24.37 -10.17 11.50
C ASP A 92 24.98 -11.06 12.61
N GLY A 93 24.25 -11.25 13.73
CA GLY A 93 24.70 -12.08 14.84
C GLY A 93 24.45 -13.60 14.70
N PHE A 94 23.48 -14.04 13.89
CA PHE A 94 23.16 -15.46 13.74
C PHE A 94 24.08 -16.11 12.68
N LEU A 95 24.27 -15.44 11.55
CA LEU A 95 25.21 -15.88 10.50
C LEU A 95 26.67 -15.82 10.99
N ALA A 96 27.07 -14.79 11.74
CA ALA A 96 28.42 -14.71 12.32
C ALA A 96 28.71 -15.85 13.32
N ARG A 97 27.69 -16.32 14.05
CA ARG A 97 27.81 -17.45 14.99
C ARG A 97 27.95 -18.80 14.28
N LEU A 98 27.30 -18.97 13.14
CA LEU A 98 27.43 -20.17 12.31
C LEU A 98 28.82 -20.26 11.66
N MET A 99 29.36 -19.15 11.17
CA MET A 99 30.71 -19.12 10.58
C MET A 99 31.83 -19.32 11.62
N THR A 100 31.62 -18.90 12.87
CA THR A 100 32.58 -19.15 13.97
C THR A 100 32.62 -20.62 14.43
N ARG A 101 31.54 -21.39 14.23
CA ARG A 101 31.50 -22.83 14.60
C ARG A 101 32.23 -23.71 13.59
N GLY A 102 32.44 -23.24 12.35
CA GLY A 102 33.08 -24.01 11.28
C GLY A 102 34.62 -24.05 11.34
N ARG A 103 35.26 -23.33 12.26
CA ARG A 103 36.73 -23.28 12.37
C ARG A 103 37.22 -23.75 13.74
N ALA A 104 36.95 -25.00 14.08
CA ALA A 104 37.77 -25.73 15.06
C ALA A 104 38.98 -26.33 14.31
N PRO A 105 40.23 -25.99 14.66
CA PRO A 105 41.39 -26.67 14.11
C PRO A 105 41.47 -28.06 14.76
N GLN A 106 41.03 -29.09 14.05
CA GLN A 106 41.54 -30.43 14.31
C GLN A 106 42.96 -30.49 13.75
N VAL A 107 43.96 -30.39 14.63
CA VAL A 107 45.30 -30.85 14.33
C VAL A 107 45.77 -31.69 15.53
N ALA A 108 46.17 -32.90 15.18
CA ALA A 108 46.65 -34.00 16.00
C ALA A 108 47.94 -33.69 16.78
#